data_AF-A0A955G688-F1
#
_entry.id   AF-A0A955G688-F1
#
_cell.length_a   1.000
_cell.length_b   1.000
_cell.length_c   1.000
_cell.angle_alpha   90.00
_cell.angle_beta   90.00
_cell.angle_gamma   90.00
#
_symmetry.space_group_name_H-M   'P 1'
#
loop_
_entity.id
_entity.type
_entity.pdbx_description
1 polymer ?
#
loop_
_entity_poly.entity_id
_entity_poly.type
_entity_poly.pdbx_seq_one_letter_code
_entity_poly.pdbx_strand_id
1 'polypeptide(L)'
;MTNIHIKRIAYKLRRDLFTINNFVILVAFFIVIGWVVGSINALERNYALQQKIVHKQKELKLSKLELATLQYEQNYYKSDEYKELAARDSLGLVLPGEKVLVLPPNSKKATNFDKKFSVKLDKIPTYQPTKVEQWIDFFSGKNVPELN
;
A
#
# COMPACT_ATOMS: atom_id res chain seq x y z
N MET A 1 -52.81 28.90 11.25
CA MET A 1 -53.53 28.70 9.97
C MET A 1 -53.21 27.31 9.43
N THR A 2 -54.10 26.33 9.59
CA THR A 2 -53.83 24.95 9.13
C THR A 2 -53.87 24.89 7.61
N ASN A 3 -52.77 24.43 7.02
CA ASN A 3 -52.54 24.41 5.58
C ASN A 3 -53.61 23.58 4.86
N ILE A 4 -54.46 24.25 4.06
CA ILE A 4 -55.59 23.66 3.33
C ILE A 4 -55.12 22.51 2.42
N HIS A 5 -53.88 22.58 1.93
CA HIS A 5 -53.24 21.53 1.15
C HIS A 5 -53.12 20.20 1.90
N ILE A 6 -52.77 20.23 3.19
CA ILE A 6 -52.63 19.01 4.01
C ILE A 6 -53.99 18.35 4.22
N LYS A 7 -55.05 19.12 4.50
CA LYS A 7 -56.41 18.60 4.64
C LYS A 7 -56.92 17.97 3.34
N ARG A 8 -56.57 18.56 2.19
CA ARG A 8 -56.95 18.05 0.86
C ARG A 8 -56.24 16.75 0.52
N ILE A 9 -54.96 16.64 0.86
CA ILE A 9 -54.17 15.41 0.70
C ILE A 9 -54.70 14.31 1.63
N ALA A 10 -54.97 14.62 2.90
CA ALA A 10 -55.54 13.68 3.85
C ALA A 10 -56.93 13.18 3.44
N TYR A 11 -57.77 14.06 2.86
CA TYR A 11 -59.09 13.68 2.36
C TYR A 11 -59.00 12.75 1.14
N LYS A 12 -58.11 13.06 0.18
CA LYS A 12 -57.86 12.18 -0.97
C LYS A 12 -57.29 10.83 -0.54
N LEU A 13 -56.32 10.82 0.37
CA LEU A 13 -55.80 9.58 0.96
C LEU A 13 -56.92 8.76 1.60
N ARG A 14 -57.73 9.37 2.47
CA ARG A 14 -58.82 8.65 3.16
C ARG A 14 -59.84 8.09 2.17
N ARG A 15 -60.21 8.83 1.13
CA ARG A 15 -61.20 8.39 0.16
C ARG A 15 -60.67 7.29 -0.76
N ASP A 16 -59.44 7.44 -1.25
CA ASP A 16 -58.89 6.52 -2.24
C ASP A 16 -58.33 5.25 -1.55
N LEU A 17 -57.78 5.33 -0.34
CA LEU A 17 -57.30 4.18 0.43
C LEU A 17 -58.42 3.28 0.99
N PHE A 18 -59.65 3.78 1.12
CA PHE A 18 -60.80 3.01 1.64
C PHE A 18 -61.44 2.06 0.61
N THR A 19 -60.78 1.83 -0.53
CA THR A 19 -61.17 0.78 -1.49
C THR A 19 -60.26 -0.44 -1.30
N ILE A 20 -60.84 -1.65 -1.37
CA ILE A 20 -60.12 -2.93 -1.15
C ILE A 20 -58.86 -3.05 -2.02
N ASN A 21 -58.91 -2.56 -3.26
CA ASN A 21 -57.77 -2.58 -4.18
C ASN A 21 -56.58 -1.74 -3.66
N ASN A 22 -56.85 -0.53 -3.15
CA ASN A 22 -55.79 0.33 -2.64
C ASN A 22 -55.22 -0.14 -1.30
N PHE A 23 -56.00 -0.86 -0.50
CA PHE A 23 -55.50 -1.51 0.72
C PHE A 23 -54.49 -2.63 0.39
N VAL A 24 -54.77 -3.46 -0.62
CA VAL A 24 -53.84 -4.51 -1.08
C VAL A 24 -52.53 -3.91 -1.58
N ILE A 25 -52.59 -2.82 -2.36
CA ILE A 25 -51.39 -2.10 -2.84
C ILE A 25 -50.57 -1.55 -1.66
N LEU A 26 -51.23 -0.99 -0.65
CA LEU A 26 -50.58 -0.46 0.55
C LEU A 26 -49.88 -1.56 1.34
N VAL A 27 -50.51 -2.72 1.53
CA VAL A 27 -49.89 -3.88 2.21
C VAL A 27 -48.69 -4.39 1.41
N ALA A 28 -48.82 -4.53 0.09
CA ALA A 28 -47.71 -4.95 -0.78
C ALA A 28 -46.52 -3.98 -0.69
N PHE A 29 -46.77 -2.67 -0.62
CA PHE A 29 -45.74 -1.65 -0.45
C PHE A 29 -44.97 -1.82 0.86
N PHE A 30 -45.66 -2.07 1.99
CA PHE A 30 -44.99 -2.34 3.26
C PHE A 30 -44.18 -3.63 3.27
N ILE A 31 -44.64 -4.68 2.57
CA ILE A 31 -43.88 -5.92 2.41
C ILE A 31 -42.56 -5.65 1.66
N VAL A 32 -42.62 -4.89 0.57
CA VAL A 32 -41.42 -4.52 -0.20
C VAL A 32 -40.45 -3.71 0.65
N ILE A 33 -40.92 -2.71 1.40
CA ILE A 33 -40.07 -1.93 2.31
C ILE A 33 -39.45 -2.81 3.39
N GLY A 34 -40.25 -3.69 4.02
CA GLY A 34 -39.76 -4.61 5.03
C GLY A 34 -38.66 -5.53 4.51
N TRP A 35 -38.81 -6.00 3.26
CA TRP A 35 -37.79 -6.81 2.60
C TRP A 35 -36.49 -6.04 2.31
N VAL A 36 -36.60 -4.80 1.80
CA VAL A 36 -35.44 -3.94 1.53
C VAL A 36 -34.67 -3.63 2.81
N VAL A 37 -35.36 -3.24 3.89
CA VAL A 37 -34.72 -2.93 5.18
C VAL A 37 -34.07 -4.17 5.81
N GLY A 38 -34.74 -5.32 5.74
CA GLY A 38 -34.18 -6.60 6.22
C GLY A 38 -32.92 -7.01 5.45
N SER A 39 -32.91 -6.80 4.13
CA SER A 39 -31.77 -7.11 3.26
C SER A 39 -30.55 -6.25 3.57
N ILE A 40 -30.74 -4.94 3.81
CA ILE A 40 -29.65 -4.00 4.15
C ILE A 40 -29.00 -4.39 5.49
N ASN A 41 -29.80 -4.72 6.52
CA ASN A 41 -29.27 -5.12 7.83
C ASN A 41 -28.43 -6.41 7.77
N ALA A 42 -28.84 -7.38 6.93
CA ALA A 42 -28.07 -8.61 6.71
C ALA A 42 -26.75 -8.35 5.97
N LEU A 43 -26.75 -7.36 5.08
CA LEU A 43 -25.57 -6.94 4.32
C LEU A 43 -24.53 -6.26 5.22
N GLU A 44 -24.95 -5.31 6.05
CA GLU A 44 -24.06 -4.57 6.96
C GLU A 44 -23.30 -5.51 7.92
N ARG A 45 -24.00 -6.48 8.50
CA ARG A 45 -23.39 -7.44 9.45
C ARG A 45 -22.30 -8.28 8.79
N ASN A 46 -22.53 -8.71 7.54
CA ASN A 46 -21.55 -9.51 6.80
C ASN A 46 -20.36 -8.67 6.30
N TYR A 47 -20.60 -7.45 5.84
CA TYR A 47 -19.51 -6.56 5.42
C TYR A 47 -18.57 -6.17 6.56
N ALA A 48 -19.11 -5.87 7.75
CA ALA A 48 -18.28 -5.56 8.91
C ALA A 48 -17.39 -6.75 9.32
N LEU A 49 -17.90 -7.98 9.21
CA LEU A 49 -17.13 -9.20 9.47
C LEU A 49 -16.06 -9.41 8.39
N GLN A 50 -16.40 -9.25 7.11
CA GLN A 50 -15.42 -9.37 6.01
C GLN A 50 -14.31 -8.33 6.12
N GLN A 51 -14.62 -7.07 6.44
CA GLN A 51 -13.61 -6.03 6.63
C GLN A 51 -12.64 -6.42 7.76
N LYS A 52 -13.15 -6.90 8.90
CA LYS A 52 -12.29 -7.38 10.00
C LYS A 52 -11.37 -8.53 9.58
N ILE A 53 -11.86 -9.46 8.76
CA ILE A 53 -11.05 -10.55 8.21
C ILE A 53 -9.95 -10.00 7.32
N VAL A 54 -10.29 -9.10 6.38
CA VAL A 54 -9.32 -8.49 5.46
C VAL A 54 -8.24 -7.72 6.23
N HIS A 55 -8.62 -6.94 7.23
CA HIS A 55 -7.67 -6.23 8.10
C HIS A 55 -6.72 -7.20 8.82
N LYS A 56 -7.27 -8.23 9.47
CA LYS A 56 -6.46 -9.23 10.18
C LYS A 56 -5.54 -10.02 9.25
N GLN A 57 -5.99 -10.36 8.05
CA GLN A 57 -5.17 -11.03 7.04
C GLN A 57 -4.01 -10.15 6.59
N LYS A 58 -4.24 -8.84 6.42
CA LYS A 58 -3.20 -7.88 6.08
C LYS A 58 -2.18 -7.74 7.21
N GLU A 59 -2.62 -7.60 8.46
CA GLU A 59 -1.74 -7.56 9.63
C GLU A 59 -0.88 -8.82 9.75
N LEU A 60 -1.50 -10.00 9.57
CA LEU A 60 -0.79 -11.27 9.60
C LEU A 60 0.26 -11.35 8.48
N LYS A 61 -0.07 -10.92 7.26
CA LYS A 61 0.87 -10.92 6.14
C LYS A 61 2.08 -10.01 6.42
N LEU A 62 1.85 -8.82 6.98
CA LEU A 62 2.92 -7.90 7.37
C LEU A 62 3.82 -8.51 8.45
N SER A 63 3.22 -9.05 9.51
CA SER A 63 3.98 -9.67 10.59
C SER A 63 4.79 -10.90 10.13
N LYS A 64 4.24 -11.72 9.22
CA LYS A 64 4.99 -12.83 8.61
C LYS A 64 6.17 -12.35 7.77
N LEU A 65 5.99 -11.26 7.02
CA LEU A 65 7.05 -10.69 6.21
C LEU A 65 8.17 -10.14 7.10
N GLU A 66 7.82 -9.39 8.14
CA GLU A 66 8.76 -8.88 9.13
C GLU A 66 9.55 -10.02 9.80
N LEU A 67 8.88 -11.10 10.19
CA LEU A 67 9.54 -12.26 10.76
C LEU A 67 10.50 -12.94 9.76
N ALA A 68 10.10 -13.06 8.49
CA ALA A 68 10.97 -13.62 7.47
C ALA A 68 12.21 -12.75 7.21
N THR A 69 12.04 -11.42 7.19
CA THR A 69 13.15 -10.46 7.08
C THR A 69 14.09 -10.58 8.27
N LEU A 70 13.56 -10.57 9.49
CA LEU A 70 14.37 -10.67 10.71
C LEU A 70 15.13 -12.01 10.78
N GLN A 71 14.50 -13.10 10.36
CA GLN A 71 15.15 -14.41 10.29
C GLN A 71 16.26 -14.43 9.25
N TYR A 72 16.06 -13.78 8.10
CA TYR A 72 17.08 -13.63 7.07
C TYR A 72 18.27 -12.81 7.58
N GLU A 73 18.04 -11.67 8.22
CA GLU A 73 19.08 -10.84 8.83
C GLU A 73 19.87 -11.62 9.88
N GLN A 74 19.17 -12.34 10.76
CA GLN A 74 19.81 -13.18 11.76
C GLN A 74 20.70 -14.26 11.12
N ASN A 75 20.24 -14.88 10.04
CA ASN A 75 21.02 -15.88 9.31
C ASN A 75 22.23 -15.25 8.61
N TYR A 76 22.08 -14.07 8.02
CA TYR A 76 23.17 -13.31 7.44
C TYR A 76 24.25 -12.99 8.48
N TYR A 77 23.88 -12.50 9.67
CA TYR A 77 24.85 -12.24 10.73
C TYR A 77 25.51 -13.50 11.32
N LYS A 78 24.85 -14.66 11.18
CA LYS A 78 25.42 -15.95 11.56
C LYS A 78 26.29 -16.58 10.47
N SER A 79 26.24 -16.07 9.24
CA SER A 79 27.05 -16.62 8.15
C SER A 79 28.53 -16.41 8.44
N ASP A 80 29.35 -17.33 7.95
CA ASP A 80 30.79 -17.25 8.18
C ASP A 80 31.42 -16.11 7.37
N GLU A 81 30.86 -15.80 6.20
CA GLU A 81 31.23 -14.66 5.37
C GLU A 81 31.06 -13.32 6.12
N TYR A 82 29.93 -13.14 6.80
CA TYR A 82 29.70 -11.93 7.58
C TYR A 82 30.66 -11.85 8.77
N LYS A 83 30.86 -12.94 9.51
CA LYS A 83 31.81 -12.98 10.64
C LYS A 83 33.24 -12.69 10.17
N GLU A 84 33.63 -13.22 9.03
CA GLU A 84 34.93 -12.98 8.42
C GLU A 84 35.10 -11.51 8.05
N LEU A 85 34.13 -10.93 7.34
CA LEU A 85 34.16 -9.51 6.96
C LEU A 85 34.21 -8.61 8.20
N ALA A 86 33.41 -8.91 9.22
CA ALA A 86 33.38 -8.18 10.48
C ALA A 86 34.71 -8.30 11.25
N ALA A 87 35.33 -9.49 11.27
CA ALA A 87 36.65 -9.70 11.89
C ALA A 87 37.76 -8.93 11.15
N ARG A 88 37.69 -8.86 9.81
CA ARG A 88 38.60 -8.04 8.99
C ARG A 88 38.49 -6.57 9.32
N ASP A 89 37.27 -6.04 9.35
CA ASP A 89 37.02 -4.62 9.57
C ASP A 89 37.36 -4.20 11.01
N SER A 90 36.96 -5.01 12.00
CA SER A 90 37.12 -4.68 13.41
C SER A 90 38.54 -4.95 13.96
N LEU A 91 39.17 -6.04 13.53
CA LEU A 91 40.44 -6.51 14.10
C LEU A 91 41.62 -6.39 13.13
N GLY A 92 41.38 -6.02 11.86
CA GLY A 92 42.41 -6.02 10.83
C GLY A 92 42.97 -7.41 10.53
N LEU A 93 42.30 -8.48 11.00
CA LEU A 93 42.74 -9.86 10.85
C LEU A 93 42.39 -10.36 9.46
N VAL A 94 43.31 -11.11 8.85
CA VAL A 94 43.11 -11.77 7.56
C VAL A 94 43.22 -13.27 7.71
N LEU A 95 42.61 -14.00 6.78
CA LEU A 95 42.71 -15.45 6.74
C LEU A 95 44.17 -15.91 6.56
N PRO A 96 44.52 -17.11 7.07
CA PRO A 96 45.83 -17.70 6.84
C PRO A 96 46.13 -17.82 5.33
N GLY A 97 47.22 -17.21 4.87
CA GLY A 97 47.63 -17.20 3.46
C GLY A 97 47.33 -15.89 2.72
N GLU A 98 46.52 -15.00 3.30
CA GLU A 98 46.29 -13.67 2.76
C GLU A 98 47.29 -12.63 3.30
N LYS A 99 47.67 -11.66 2.45
CA LYS A 99 48.61 -10.59 2.82
C LYS A 99 47.90 -9.24 2.78
N VAL A 100 47.84 -8.55 3.92
CA VAL A 100 47.41 -7.16 4.00
C VAL A 100 48.48 -6.27 3.40
N LEU A 101 48.12 -5.47 2.40
CA LEU A 101 49.03 -4.56 1.73
C LEU A 101 48.80 -3.14 2.25
N VAL A 102 49.62 -2.69 3.20
CA VAL A 102 49.56 -1.31 3.72
C VAL A 102 50.30 -0.39 2.75
N LEU A 103 49.56 0.41 2.00
CA LEU A 103 50.11 1.34 1.03
C LEU A 103 50.44 2.70 1.67
N PRO A 104 51.60 3.31 1.37
CA PRO A 104 51.87 4.69 1.74
C PRO A 104 50.95 5.65 0.97
N PRO A 105 50.82 6.92 1.42
CA PRO A 105 50.03 7.93 0.73
C PRO A 105 50.35 7.98 -0.77
N ASN A 106 49.30 8.00 -1.58
CA ASN A 106 49.42 7.82 -3.02
C ASN A 106 50.29 8.95 -3.63
N SER A 107 51.28 8.60 -4.43
CA SER A 107 52.21 9.59 -5.02
C SER A 107 51.48 10.57 -5.94
N LYS A 108 51.99 11.80 -6.12
CA LYS A 108 51.39 12.80 -7.04
C LYS A 108 51.22 12.24 -8.46
N LYS A 109 52.10 11.34 -8.89
CA LYS A 109 52.03 10.67 -10.19
C LYS A 109 50.84 9.70 -10.27
N ALA A 110 50.59 8.93 -9.20
CA ALA A 110 49.44 8.03 -9.10
C ALA A 110 48.12 8.80 -8.98
N THR A 111 48.05 9.87 -8.18
CA THR A 111 46.83 10.72 -8.11
C THR A 111 46.50 11.38 -9.44
N ASN A 112 47.53 11.78 -10.21
CA ASN A 112 47.33 12.33 -11.55
C ASN A 112 46.98 11.26 -12.58
N PHE A 113 47.40 10.01 -12.37
CA PHE A 113 46.99 8.86 -13.18
C PHE A 113 45.52 8.51 -12.90
N ASP A 114 45.12 8.45 -11.63
CA ASP A 114 43.73 8.26 -11.23
C ASP A 114 42.85 9.38 -11.77
N LYS A 115 43.29 10.64 -11.82
CA LYS A 115 42.52 11.72 -12.47
C LYS A 115 42.40 11.58 -13.99
N LYS A 116 43.36 10.91 -14.65
CA LYS A 116 43.34 10.64 -16.10
C LYS A 116 42.47 9.43 -16.44
N PHE A 117 42.40 8.44 -15.55
CA PHE A 117 41.64 7.18 -15.72
C PHE A 117 40.39 7.08 -14.87
N SER A 118 40.11 8.09 -14.04
CA SER A 118 38.77 8.43 -13.62
C SER A 118 38.06 8.72 -14.93
N VAL A 119 37.47 7.67 -15.51
CA VAL A 119 36.27 7.81 -16.32
C VAL A 119 35.47 8.79 -15.50
N LYS A 120 35.35 10.03 -15.99
CA LYS A 120 34.19 10.81 -15.63
C LYS A 120 33.11 9.78 -15.91
N LEU A 121 32.46 9.27 -14.87
CA LEU A 121 31.07 8.91 -15.03
C LEU A 121 30.51 10.24 -15.52
N ASP A 122 30.58 10.44 -16.84
CA ASP A 122 29.81 11.42 -17.56
C ASP A 122 28.48 11.14 -16.97
N LYS A 123 28.05 12.11 -16.16
CA LYS A 123 26.81 12.09 -15.44
C LYS A 123 25.87 11.50 -16.46
N ILE A 124 25.49 10.23 -16.31
CA ILE A 124 24.43 9.64 -17.12
C ILE A 124 23.41 10.75 -17.05
N PRO A 125 22.98 11.38 -18.16
CA PRO A 125 22.10 12.53 -18.05
C PRO A 125 20.89 12.01 -17.30
N THR A 126 20.91 12.19 -15.98
CA THR A 126 19.81 11.93 -15.10
C THR A 126 18.99 13.12 -15.49
N TYR A 127 18.15 12.89 -16.49
CA TYR A 127 16.95 13.64 -16.68
C TYR A 127 16.32 13.66 -15.29
N GLN A 128 16.53 14.77 -14.59
CA GLN A 128 15.90 15.04 -13.32
C GLN A 128 14.61 15.73 -13.74
N PRO A 129 13.50 14.97 -13.92
CA PRO A 129 12.24 15.58 -14.28
C PRO A 129 11.95 16.66 -13.25
N THR A 130 11.54 17.84 -13.72
CA THR A 130 11.01 18.88 -12.87
C THR A 130 9.85 18.33 -12.05
N LYS A 131 9.56 18.94 -10.89
CA LYS A 131 8.44 18.50 -10.04
C LYS A 131 7.12 18.38 -10.82
N VAL A 132 6.90 19.20 -11.85
CA VAL A 132 5.70 19.16 -12.70
C VAL A 132 5.70 17.97 -13.65
N GLU A 133 6.83 17.68 -14.31
CA GLU A 133 6.97 16.49 -15.16
C GLU A 133 6.74 15.21 -14.36
N GLN A 134 7.23 15.15 -13.11
CA GLN A 134 6.97 14.03 -12.20
C GLN A 134 5.47 13.83 -11.92
N TRP A 135 4.72 14.92 -11.72
CA TRP A 135 3.26 14.84 -11.53
C TRP A 135 2.54 14.40 -12.80
N ILE A 136 2.94 14.89 -13.97
CA ILE A 136 2.35 14.51 -15.25
C ILE A 136 2.61 13.03 -15.55
N ASP A 137 3.83 12.54 -15.32
CA ASP A 137 4.18 11.12 -15.50
C ASP A 137 3.45 10.21 -14.49
N PHE A 138 3.21 10.69 -13.27
CA PHE A 138 2.39 10.01 -12.28
C PHE A 138 0.93 9.88 -12.73
N PHE A 139 0.29 10.98 -13.16
CA PHE A 139 -1.11 10.95 -13.60
C PHE A 139 -1.31 10.26 -14.95
N SER A 140 -0.31 10.26 -15.83
CA SER A 140 -0.37 9.59 -17.13
C SER A 140 -0.02 8.10 -17.07
N GLY A 141 0.42 7.58 -15.92
CA GLY A 141 0.71 6.17 -15.73
C GLY A 141 2.01 5.69 -16.40
N LYS A 142 2.92 6.60 -16.76
CA LYS A 142 4.24 6.22 -17.30
C LYS A 142 5.18 5.61 -16.26
N ASN A 143 4.91 5.85 -14.97
CA ASN A 143 5.72 5.38 -13.85
C ASN A 143 5.30 4.01 -13.30
N VAL A 144 4.59 3.17 -14.07
CA VAL A 144 4.32 1.78 -13.64
C VAL A 144 5.59 0.98 -13.88
N PRO A 145 6.30 0.50 -12.84
CA PRO A 145 7.36 -0.48 -13.05
C PRO A 145 6.68 -1.72 -13.61
N GLU A 146 7.05 -2.13 -14.83
CA GLU A 146 6.64 -3.42 -15.36
C GLU A 146 7.09 -4.49 -14.38
N LEU A 147 6.13 -5.12 -13.70
CA LEU A 147 6.36 -6.30 -12.90
C LEU A 147 6.53 -7.48 -13.87
N ASN A 148 7.78 -7.82 -14.18
CA ASN A 148 8.16 -9.08 -14.80
C ASN A 148 9.23 -9.76 -13.93
#